data_AF-A0A1G9VY73-F1
#
_entry.id   AF-A0A1G9VY73-F1
#
_cell.length_a   1.000
_cell.length_b   1.000
_cell.length_c   1.000
_cell.angle_alpha   90.00
_cell.angle_beta   90.00
_cell.angle_gamma   90.00
#
_symmetry.space_group_name_H-M   'P 1'
#
loop_
_entity.id
_entity.type
_entity.pdbx_description
1 polymer ?
#
loop_
_entity_poly.entity_id
_entity_poly.type
_entity_poly.pdbx_seq_one_letter_code
_entity_poly.pdbx_strand_id
1 'polypeptide(L)'
;MGRAFVAKLARQGARDPQALAAWIGRRKLGKAAFQRIAKQGRDDAEEQRELMGRVRPGGRLSRDLTGFSDTELGRALSELSAGEAQRVAGEMDRRDTAARLPGARPDLIGLSDAELGQRAGTATGPELAAIAEEADRRQKVGEVFPGGDLAEDLTGMDENTLGWSLAYARPDEAERIAAEMDRRHPPAPVPAAAGAGTVDGQLADRAAIDRLLGSDPDGWAHLADDAPDPREGMSSTERWIADREQEQESARGAYSRAQVQEMYREHVYVQFMAAEDELRGVLLSRDADREGIDPMSLFTGPSHVAYARASEELKRWWQDNPRTTLAEYQEQVTGQRTAAGETARQSRNHQQNRL
;
A
#
# COMPACT_ATOMS: atom_id res chain seq x y z
N MET A 1 16.23 -8.17 48.70
CA MET A 1 17.66 -8.32 48.34
C MET A 1 17.75 -9.36 47.24
N GLY A 2 18.26 -8.99 46.07
CA GLY A 2 18.12 -9.81 44.85
C GLY A 2 19.09 -11.00 44.74
N ARG A 3 18.77 -11.93 43.83
CA ARG A 3 19.60 -13.11 43.47
C ARG A 3 21.07 -12.76 43.22
N ALA A 4 21.35 -11.61 42.62
CA ALA A 4 22.71 -11.11 42.39
C ALA A 4 23.55 -10.91 43.67
N PHE A 5 22.93 -10.49 44.77
CA PHE A 5 23.62 -10.32 46.05
C PHE A 5 23.95 -11.67 46.70
N VAL A 6 23.03 -12.62 46.65
CA VAL A 6 23.25 -14.00 47.12
C VAL A 6 24.36 -14.67 46.29
N ALA A 7 24.34 -14.50 44.96
CA ALA A 7 25.38 -15.01 44.07
C ALA A 7 26.76 -14.36 44.31
N LYS A 8 26.79 -13.09 44.73
CA LYS A 8 28.02 -12.42 45.15
C LYS A 8 28.56 -13.02 46.45
N LEU A 9 27.71 -13.25 47.46
CA LEU A 9 28.10 -13.88 48.72
C LEU A 9 28.61 -15.32 48.50
N ALA A 10 27.97 -16.07 47.59
CA ALA A 10 28.41 -17.41 47.21
C ALA A 10 29.82 -17.37 46.59
N ARG A 11 30.05 -16.45 45.64
CA ARG A 11 31.39 -16.25 45.04
C ARG A 11 32.44 -15.81 46.05
N GLN A 12 32.03 -15.17 47.14
CA GLN A 12 32.90 -14.76 48.24
C GLN A 12 33.11 -15.88 49.29
N GLY A 13 32.65 -17.11 49.04
CA GLY A 13 32.87 -18.26 49.92
C GLY A 13 31.96 -18.32 51.13
N ALA A 14 30.83 -17.60 51.13
CA ALA A 14 29.85 -17.73 52.20
C ALA A 14 29.30 -19.17 52.26
N ARG A 15 29.39 -19.80 53.44
CA ARG A 15 28.95 -21.18 53.67
C ARG A 15 27.44 -21.39 53.48
N ASP A 16 26.66 -20.38 53.84
CA ASP A 16 25.24 -20.28 53.52
C ASP A 16 24.93 -18.83 53.07
N PRO A 17 25.05 -18.53 51.77
CA PRO A 17 24.89 -17.18 51.25
C PRO A 17 23.44 -16.68 51.38
N GLN A 18 22.46 -17.58 51.46
CA GLN A 18 21.04 -17.24 51.58
C GLN A 18 20.72 -16.82 53.02
N ALA A 19 21.13 -17.62 54.02
CA ALA A 19 20.96 -17.26 55.42
C ALA A 19 21.74 -15.99 55.78
N LEU A 20 22.96 -15.82 55.24
CA LEU A 20 23.75 -14.62 55.45
C LEU A 20 23.08 -13.38 54.83
N ALA A 21 22.55 -13.48 53.61
CA ALA A 21 21.80 -12.39 52.99
C ALA A 21 20.54 -12.02 53.80
N ALA A 22 19.81 -13.01 54.30
CA ALA A 22 18.63 -12.78 55.13
C ALA A 22 19.00 -12.09 56.45
N TRP A 23 20.10 -12.51 57.09
CA TRP A 23 20.60 -11.88 58.32
C TRP A 23 21.04 -10.43 58.10
N ILE A 24 21.83 -10.17 57.04
CA ILE A 24 22.27 -8.80 56.67
C ILE A 24 21.04 -7.92 56.38
N GLY A 25 20.06 -8.45 55.65
CA GLY A 25 18.83 -7.73 55.29
C GLY A 25 18.00 -7.37 56.51
N ARG A 26 17.81 -8.34 57.42
CA ARG A 26 17.10 -8.13 58.68
C ARG A 26 17.82 -7.12 59.59
N ARG A 27 19.15 -7.14 59.64
CA ARG A 27 19.95 -6.19 60.42
C ARG A 27 19.90 -4.77 59.85
N LYS A 28 19.90 -4.61 58.53
CA LYS A 28 19.89 -3.30 57.86
C LYS A 28 18.51 -2.62 57.84
N LEU A 29 17.45 -3.39 57.58
CA LEU A 29 16.09 -2.86 57.38
C LEU A 29 15.21 -2.98 58.63
N GLY A 30 15.64 -3.71 59.64
CA GLY A 30 14.81 -4.09 60.79
C GLY A 30 13.86 -5.25 60.47
N LYS A 31 13.41 -5.95 61.53
CA LYS A 31 12.61 -7.19 61.42
C LYS A 31 11.31 -6.99 60.63
N ALA A 32 10.52 -5.98 60.97
CA ALA A 32 9.19 -5.76 60.39
C ALA A 32 9.24 -5.38 58.90
N ALA A 33 10.16 -4.49 58.51
CA ALA A 33 10.31 -4.11 57.10
C ALA A 33 10.88 -5.27 56.26
N PHE A 34 11.85 -6.02 56.79
CA PHE A 34 12.36 -7.21 56.12
C PHE A 34 11.29 -8.28 55.92
N GLN A 35 10.44 -8.52 56.93
CA GLN A 35 9.32 -9.47 56.82
C GLN A 35 8.28 -9.04 55.77
N ARG A 36 7.94 -7.75 55.67
CA ARG A 36 7.05 -7.24 54.61
C ARG A 36 7.63 -7.45 53.22
N ILE A 37 8.89 -7.08 53.00
CA ILE A 37 9.57 -7.26 51.70
C ILE A 37 9.68 -8.75 51.34
N ALA A 38 9.99 -9.61 52.32
CA ALA A 38 10.07 -11.05 52.10
C ALA A 38 8.69 -11.68 51.82
N LYS A 39 7.62 -11.15 52.42
CA LYS A 39 6.25 -11.56 52.09
C LYS A 39 5.92 -11.15 50.65
N GLN A 40 6.08 -9.87 50.32
CA GLN A 40 5.83 -9.34 48.97
C GLN A 40 6.58 -10.17 47.91
N GLY A 41 7.87 -10.43 48.09
CA GLY A 41 8.62 -11.21 47.12
C GLY A 41 8.22 -12.69 47.00
N ARG A 42 7.50 -13.25 47.99
CA ARG A 42 6.89 -14.59 47.85
C ARG A 42 5.59 -14.50 47.07
N ASP A 43 4.76 -13.52 47.40
CA ASP A 43 3.48 -13.25 46.74
C ASP A 43 3.76 -12.96 45.24
N ASP A 44 4.71 -12.07 44.91
CA ASP A 44 5.15 -11.79 43.53
C ASP A 44 5.65 -13.05 42.80
N ALA A 45 6.37 -13.94 43.49
CA ALA A 45 6.90 -15.17 42.90
C ALA A 45 5.84 -16.27 42.73
N GLU A 46 4.74 -16.20 43.48
CA GLU A 46 3.57 -17.05 43.31
C GLU A 46 2.73 -16.55 42.14
N GLU A 47 2.44 -15.25 42.09
CA GLU A 47 1.77 -14.59 40.96
C GLU A 47 2.52 -14.83 39.65
N GLN A 48 3.84 -14.67 39.63
CA GLN A 48 4.65 -14.95 38.46
C GLN A 48 4.58 -16.43 38.04
N ARG A 49 4.55 -17.36 38.99
CA ARG A 49 4.40 -18.79 38.67
C ARG A 49 3.03 -19.11 38.10
N GLU A 50 1.97 -18.50 38.64
CA GLU A 50 0.62 -18.66 38.12
C GLU A 50 0.48 -18.05 36.72
N LEU A 51 1.01 -16.84 36.50
CA LEU A 51 1.09 -16.21 35.19
C LEU A 51 1.82 -17.11 34.19
N MET A 52 3.02 -17.59 34.53
CA MET A 52 3.78 -18.49 33.66
C MET A 52 3.07 -19.82 33.44
N GLY A 53 2.27 -20.31 34.39
CA GLY A 53 1.42 -21.48 34.22
C GLY A 53 0.30 -21.27 33.19
N ARG A 54 -0.25 -20.05 33.09
CA ARG A 54 -1.25 -19.68 32.08
C ARG A 54 -0.62 -19.36 30.72
N VAL A 55 0.50 -18.63 30.70
CA VAL A 55 1.20 -18.25 29.46
C VAL A 55 1.91 -19.45 28.83
N ARG A 56 2.43 -20.38 29.64
CA ARG A 56 3.10 -21.60 29.18
C ARG A 56 2.48 -22.87 29.77
N PRO A 57 1.22 -23.20 29.43
CA PRO A 57 0.58 -24.41 29.93
C PRO A 57 1.36 -25.63 29.45
N GLY A 58 1.79 -26.49 30.38
CA GLY A 58 2.64 -27.64 30.06
C GLY A 58 4.04 -27.28 29.55
N GLY A 59 4.53 -26.06 29.80
CA GLY A 59 5.87 -25.61 29.45
C GLY A 59 6.03 -25.13 28.00
N ARG A 60 4.94 -24.97 27.24
CA ARG A 60 4.95 -24.42 25.89
C ARG A 60 4.10 -23.15 25.85
N LEU A 61 4.57 -22.12 25.14
CA LEU A 61 3.81 -20.89 24.95
C LEU A 61 2.39 -21.18 24.43
N SER A 62 1.40 -20.51 25.04
CA SER A 62 -0.01 -20.57 24.65
C SER A 62 -0.17 -20.25 23.15
N ARG A 63 -1.13 -20.93 22.52
CA ARG A 63 -1.56 -20.61 21.15
C ARG A 63 -2.47 -19.40 21.10
N ASP A 64 -3.04 -19.00 22.22
CA ASP A 64 -3.83 -17.80 22.33
C ASP A 64 -3.11 -16.86 23.29
N LEU A 65 -2.59 -15.76 22.75
CA LEU A 65 -1.96 -14.69 23.51
C LEU A 65 -2.90 -13.49 23.68
N THR A 66 -4.04 -13.48 22.98
CA THR A 66 -4.97 -12.35 22.98
C THR A 66 -5.65 -12.17 24.34
N GLY A 67 -5.74 -13.25 25.13
CA GLY A 67 -6.35 -13.22 26.45
C GLY A 67 -5.53 -12.63 27.60
N PHE A 68 -4.25 -12.30 27.38
CA PHE A 68 -3.39 -11.68 28.40
C PHE A 68 -3.34 -10.16 28.25
N SER A 69 -3.10 -9.42 29.33
CA SER A 69 -2.83 -7.98 29.25
C SER A 69 -1.39 -7.68 28.81
N ASP A 70 -1.12 -6.45 28.36
CA ASP A 70 0.24 -6.05 27.97
C ASP A 70 1.21 -6.09 29.16
N THR A 71 0.70 -5.85 30.37
CA THR A 71 1.48 -5.95 31.61
C THR A 71 1.85 -7.40 31.91
N GLU A 72 0.91 -8.33 31.72
CA GLU A 72 1.15 -9.77 31.89
C GLU A 72 2.17 -10.28 30.86
N LEU A 73 1.97 -9.95 29.58
CA LEU A 73 2.89 -10.30 28.51
C LEU A 73 4.29 -9.72 28.75
N GLY A 74 4.38 -8.45 29.13
CA GLY A 74 5.65 -7.78 29.45
C GLY A 74 6.41 -8.43 30.61
N ARG A 75 5.70 -8.89 31.65
CA ARG A 75 6.31 -9.65 32.77
C ARG A 75 6.82 -11.02 32.33
N ALA A 76 6.11 -11.69 31.43
CA ALA A 76 6.48 -13.01 30.94
C ALA A 76 7.79 -12.99 30.12
N LEU A 77 8.04 -11.92 29.34
CA LEU A 77 9.18 -11.82 28.40
C LEU A 77 10.53 -12.26 28.98
N SER A 78 10.81 -11.96 30.25
CA SER A 78 12.10 -12.28 30.89
C SER A 78 12.35 -13.78 31.15
N GLU A 79 11.31 -14.60 31.08
CA GLU A 79 11.34 -16.06 31.32
C GLU A 79 11.10 -16.89 30.06
N LEU A 80 10.93 -16.23 28.92
CA LEU A 80 10.69 -16.86 27.62
C LEU A 80 12.01 -17.14 26.89
N SER A 81 12.01 -18.18 26.06
CA SER A 81 13.06 -18.36 25.06
C SER A 81 12.99 -17.23 24.02
N ALA A 82 14.07 -17.00 23.26
CA ALA A 82 14.11 -15.93 22.27
C ALA A 82 12.96 -16.02 21.23
N GLY A 83 12.64 -17.23 20.77
CA GLY A 83 11.52 -17.44 19.84
C GLY A 83 10.16 -17.19 20.48
N GLU A 84 9.93 -17.63 21.72
CA GLU A 84 8.69 -17.34 22.45
C GLU A 84 8.54 -15.84 22.76
N ALA A 85 9.64 -15.17 23.11
CA ALA A 85 9.66 -13.73 23.35
C ALA A 85 9.33 -12.94 22.08
N GLN A 86 9.83 -13.37 20.92
CA GLN A 86 9.51 -12.75 19.63
C GLN A 86 8.02 -12.86 19.30
N ARG A 87 7.39 -14.00 19.61
CA ARG A 87 5.94 -14.21 19.44
C ARG A 87 5.10 -13.31 20.32
N VAL A 88 5.48 -13.19 21.60
CA VAL A 88 4.85 -12.26 22.53
C VAL A 88 5.04 -10.81 22.09
N ALA A 89 6.25 -10.43 21.67
CA ALA A 89 6.52 -9.10 21.14
C ALA A 89 5.69 -8.80 19.88
N GLY A 90 5.52 -9.78 18.99
CA GLY A 90 4.67 -9.66 17.81
C GLY A 90 3.21 -9.40 18.17
N GLU A 91 2.67 -10.11 19.18
CA GLU A 91 1.32 -9.81 19.68
C GLU A 91 1.20 -8.40 20.29
N MET A 92 2.18 -7.98 21.09
CA MET A 92 2.17 -6.63 21.66
C MET A 92 2.24 -5.54 20.58
N ASP A 93 3.05 -5.72 19.53
CA ASP A 93 3.16 -4.79 18.40
C ASP A 93 1.85 -4.70 17.59
N ARG A 94 1.12 -5.82 17.44
CA ARG A 94 -0.22 -5.80 16.83
C ARG A 94 -1.22 -5.01 17.64
N ARG A 95 -1.15 -5.07 18.98
CA ARG A 95 -2.02 -4.27 19.85
C ARG A 95 -1.68 -2.80 19.79
N ASP A 96 -0.39 -2.46 19.75
CA ASP A 96 0.06 -1.10 19.51
C ASP A 96 -0.43 -0.56 18.15
N THR A 97 -0.46 -1.41 17.13
CA THR A 97 -1.01 -1.08 15.81
C THR A 97 -2.52 -0.91 15.88
N ALA A 98 -3.23 -1.84 16.53
CA ALA A 98 -4.68 -1.77 16.74
C ALA A 98 -5.09 -0.48 17.45
N ALA A 99 -4.35 -0.07 18.48
CA ALA A 99 -4.62 1.14 19.26
C ALA A 99 -4.47 2.44 18.45
N ARG A 100 -3.80 2.40 17.29
CA ARG A 100 -3.63 3.54 16.38
C ARG A 100 -4.67 3.60 15.27
N LEU A 101 -5.50 2.56 15.12
CA LEU A 101 -6.52 2.54 14.07
C LEU A 101 -7.64 3.54 14.37
N PRO A 102 -8.25 4.16 13.33
CA PRO A 102 -9.42 5.00 13.52
C PRO A 102 -10.55 4.27 14.23
N GLY A 103 -11.13 4.91 15.26
CA GLY A 103 -12.21 4.31 16.05
C GLY A 103 -11.77 3.32 17.12
N ALA A 104 -10.46 3.05 17.27
CA ALA A 104 -9.95 2.16 18.30
C ALA A 104 -10.20 2.68 19.72
N ARG A 105 -10.32 1.75 20.68
CA ARG A 105 -10.42 2.01 22.12
C ARG A 105 -9.15 1.50 22.82
N PRO A 106 -8.08 2.31 22.93
CA PRO A 106 -6.82 1.89 23.56
C PRO A 106 -6.98 1.44 25.01
N ASP A 107 -8.00 1.96 25.70
CA ASP A 107 -8.34 1.58 27.07
C ASP A 107 -8.92 0.17 27.21
N LEU A 108 -9.34 -0.47 26.11
CA LEU A 108 -9.81 -1.85 26.06
C LEU A 108 -8.74 -2.81 25.50
N ILE A 109 -7.98 -2.36 24.50
CA ILE A 109 -7.01 -3.20 23.77
C ILE A 109 -5.92 -3.79 24.68
N GLY A 110 -5.45 -3.05 25.68
CA GLY A 110 -4.39 -3.52 26.58
C GLY A 110 -4.86 -4.44 27.72
N LEU A 111 -6.17 -4.65 27.89
CA LEU A 111 -6.73 -5.44 28.97
C LEU A 111 -6.60 -6.96 28.70
N SER A 112 -6.58 -7.77 29.74
CA SER A 112 -6.77 -9.23 29.63
C SER A 112 -8.26 -9.57 29.41
N ASP A 113 -8.56 -10.81 29.00
CA ASP A 113 -9.96 -11.25 28.86
C ASP A 113 -10.70 -11.26 30.19
N ALA A 114 -9.98 -11.54 31.29
CA ALA A 114 -10.54 -11.47 32.63
C ALA A 114 -10.92 -10.03 33.01
N GLU A 115 -10.09 -9.06 32.67
CA GLU A 115 -10.36 -7.64 32.90
C GLU A 115 -11.49 -7.12 31.99
N LEU A 116 -11.52 -7.52 30.72
CA LEU A 116 -12.65 -7.23 29.82
C LEU A 116 -13.95 -7.82 30.35
N GLY A 117 -13.94 -9.07 30.80
CA GLY A 117 -15.11 -9.73 31.40
C GLY A 117 -15.59 -9.04 32.68
N GLN A 118 -14.68 -8.61 33.55
CA GLN A 118 -15.01 -7.82 34.74
C GLN A 118 -15.65 -6.48 34.36
N ARG A 119 -15.08 -5.78 33.38
CA ARG A 119 -15.60 -4.50 32.89
C ARG A 119 -16.99 -4.69 32.26
N ALA A 120 -17.16 -5.71 31.42
CA ALA A 120 -18.43 -6.08 30.81
C ALA A 120 -19.53 -6.34 31.84
N GLY A 121 -19.20 -6.99 32.96
CA GLY A 121 -20.14 -7.28 34.05
C GLY A 121 -20.79 -6.05 34.69
N THR A 122 -20.21 -4.86 34.49
CA THR A 122 -20.75 -3.58 35.00
C THR A 122 -21.12 -2.59 33.89
N ALA A 123 -20.84 -2.91 32.62
CA ALA A 123 -21.04 -2.03 31.49
C ALA A 123 -22.49 -2.05 30.98
N THR A 124 -22.93 -0.94 30.39
CA THR A 124 -24.25 -0.82 29.77
C THR A 124 -24.20 -0.04 28.47
N GLY A 125 -25.07 -0.37 27.53
CA GLY A 125 -25.28 0.39 26.29
C GLY A 125 -23.99 0.47 25.45
N PRO A 126 -23.53 1.68 25.06
CA PRO A 126 -22.37 1.85 24.18
C PRO A 126 -21.08 1.20 24.68
N GLU A 127 -20.85 1.19 26.00
CA GLU A 127 -19.63 0.61 26.57
C GLU A 127 -19.61 -0.92 26.43
N LEU A 128 -20.76 -1.57 26.59
CA LEU A 128 -20.88 -3.01 26.39
C LEU A 128 -20.69 -3.39 24.91
N ALA A 129 -21.20 -2.56 24.00
CA ALA A 129 -20.98 -2.74 22.56
C ALA A 129 -19.49 -2.63 22.20
N ALA A 130 -18.78 -1.62 22.72
CA ALA A 130 -17.34 -1.47 22.49
C ALA A 130 -16.51 -2.65 23.04
N ILE A 131 -16.92 -3.22 24.19
CA ILE A 131 -16.27 -4.41 24.75
C ILE A 131 -16.55 -5.65 23.87
N ALA A 132 -17.76 -5.79 23.35
CA ALA A 132 -18.09 -6.88 22.43
C ALA A 132 -17.32 -6.78 21.12
N GLU A 133 -17.22 -5.58 20.53
CA GLU A 133 -16.41 -5.33 19.33
C GLU A 133 -14.93 -5.67 19.56
N GLU A 134 -14.38 -5.31 20.72
CA GLU A 134 -13.00 -5.67 21.08
C GLU A 134 -12.84 -7.19 21.27
N ALA A 135 -13.81 -7.87 21.87
CA ALA A 135 -13.79 -9.33 22.02
C ALA A 135 -13.83 -10.04 20.65
N ASP A 136 -14.71 -9.61 19.74
CA ASP A 136 -14.81 -10.13 18.38
C ASP A 136 -13.51 -9.91 17.61
N ARG A 137 -12.90 -8.72 17.76
CA ARG A 137 -11.59 -8.40 17.18
C ARG A 137 -10.52 -9.37 17.68
N ARG A 138 -10.45 -9.64 18.98
CA ARG A 138 -9.47 -10.56 19.57
C ARG A 138 -9.66 -11.98 19.09
N GLN A 139 -10.90 -12.45 19.03
CA GLN A 139 -11.19 -13.77 18.47
C GLN A 139 -10.64 -13.86 17.05
N LYS A 140 -10.93 -12.87 16.20
CA LYS A 140 -10.43 -12.83 14.81
C LYS A 140 -8.91 -12.74 14.72
N VAL A 141 -8.25 -11.97 15.60
CA VAL A 141 -6.77 -11.95 15.70
C VAL A 141 -6.25 -13.33 16.10
N GLY A 142 -6.86 -14.00 17.08
CA GLY A 142 -6.43 -15.32 17.53
C GLY A 142 -6.59 -16.41 16.46
N GLU A 143 -7.61 -16.29 15.61
CA GLU A 143 -7.82 -17.15 14.46
C GLU A 143 -6.78 -16.94 13.36
N VAL A 144 -6.46 -15.67 13.03
CA VAL A 144 -5.53 -15.34 11.94
C VAL A 144 -4.06 -15.42 12.36
N PHE A 145 -3.75 -15.04 13.59
CA PHE A 145 -2.40 -14.93 14.14
C PHE A 145 -2.19 -15.84 15.37
N PRO A 146 -2.39 -17.17 15.25
CA PRO A 146 -2.33 -18.08 16.40
C PRO A 146 -0.97 -18.01 17.11
N GLY A 147 -1.02 -17.51 18.34
CA GLY A 147 0.11 -17.35 19.24
C GLY A 147 1.11 -16.33 18.72
N GLY A 148 0.63 -15.30 18.05
CA GLY A 148 1.41 -14.13 17.73
C GLY A 148 2.12 -14.19 16.37
N ASP A 149 1.83 -15.16 15.50
CA ASP A 149 2.33 -15.25 14.12
C ASP A 149 1.19 -15.59 13.17
N LEU A 150 1.24 -15.08 11.94
CA LEU A 150 0.28 -15.42 10.88
C LEU A 150 0.19 -16.94 10.67
N ALA A 151 -1.04 -17.46 10.61
CA ALA A 151 -1.31 -18.88 10.40
C ALA A 151 -0.52 -19.45 9.20
N GLU A 152 -0.05 -20.69 9.35
CA GLU A 152 0.74 -21.36 8.29
C GLU A 152 -0.11 -21.59 7.03
N ASP A 153 -1.38 -21.97 7.22
CA ASP A 153 -2.34 -22.21 6.16
C ASP A 153 -3.41 -21.10 6.14
N LEU A 154 -3.47 -20.36 5.03
CA LEU A 154 -4.43 -19.28 4.80
C LEU A 154 -5.58 -19.70 3.88
N THR A 155 -5.54 -20.92 3.32
CA THR A 155 -6.48 -21.35 2.26
C THR A 155 -7.93 -21.40 2.72
N GLY A 156 -8.17 -21.64 4.01
CA GLY A 156 -9.49 -21.66 4.62
C GLY A 156 -10.05 -20.29 5.03
N MET A 157 -9.25 -19.23 5.00
CA MET A 157 -9.70 -17.88 5.38
C MET A 157 -10.43 -17.20 4.24
N ASP A 158 -11.52 -16.50 4.51
CA ASP A 158 -12.22 -15.70 3.50
C ASP A 158 -11.46 -14.39 3.16
N GLU A 159 -11.83 -13.77 2.06
CA GLU A 159 -11.16 -12.56 1.55
C GLU A 159 -11.30 -11.35 2.47
N ASN A 160 -12.46 -11.17 3.11
CA ASN A 160 -12.66 -10.06 4.03
C ASN A 160 -11.76 -10.22 5.27
N THR A 161 -11.57 -11.46 5.74
CA THR A 161 -10.63 -11.78 6.81
C THR A 161 -9.19 -11.53 6.41
N LEU A 162 -8.76 -11.95 5.22
CA LEU A 162 -7.43 -11.67 4.69
C LEU A 162 -7.18 -10.16 4.53
N GLY A 163 -8.11 -9.44 3.89
CA GLY A 163 -8.01 -7.99 3.69
C GLY A 163 -8.00 -7.23 5.02
N TRP A 164 -8.84 -7.63 5.97
CA TRP A 164 -8.83 -7.08 7.34
C TRP A 164 -7.50 -7.32 8.06
N SER A 165 -6.90 -8.50 7.89
CA SER A 165 -5.66 -8.88 8.58
C SER A 165 -4.43 -8.07 8.14
N LEU A 166 -4.44 -7.51 6.92
CA LEU A 166 -3.37 -6.63 6.42
C LEU A 166 -3.13 -5.43 7.33
N ALA A 167 -4.16 -4.91 7.99
CA ALA A 167 -4.04 -3.79 8.91
C ALA A 167 -3.23 -4.13 10.18
N TYR A 168 -3.03 -5.42 10.48
CA TYR A 168 -2.35 -5.92 11.67
C TYR A 168 -1.11 -6.75 11.34
N ALA A 169 -0.82 -6.98 10.06
CA ALA A 169 0.25 -7.86 9.62
C ALA A 169 1.61 -7.15 9.68
N ARG A 170 2.65 -7.89 10.05
CA ARG A 170 4.04 -7.48 9.82
C ARG A 170 4.37 -7.50 8.32
N PRO A 171 5.46 -6.84 7.86
CA PRO A 171 5.78 -6.80 6.43
C PRO A 171 5.87 -8.17 5.76
N ASP A 172 6.51 -9.16 6.39
CA ASP A 172 6.64 -10.52 5.87
C ASP A 172 5.30 -11.29 5.88
N GLU A 173 4.44 -11.02 6.85
CA GLU A 173 3.10 -11.58 6.92
C GLU A 173 2.18 -10.97 5.85
N ALA A 174 2.30 -9.66 5.63
CA ALA A 174 1.56 -8.93 4.61
C ALA A 174 1.91 -9.43 3.21
N GLU A 175 3.19 -9.72 2.93
CA GLU A 175 3.61 -10.36 1.68
C GLU A 175 2.98 -11.75 1.48
N ARG A 176 2.88 -12.56 2.54
CA ARG A 176 2.21 -13.87 2.48
C ARG A 176 0.71 -13.74 2.26
N ILE A 177 0.06 -12.78 2.91
CA ILE A 177 -1.37 -12.49 2.72
C ILE A 177 -1.62 -12.03 1.27
N ALA A 178 -0.81 -11.11 0.77
CA ALA A 178 -0.89 -10.63 -0.61
C ALA A 178 -0.67 -11.76 -1.62
N ALA A 179 0.34 -12.62 -1.40
CA ALA A 179 0.58 -13.79 -2.25
C ALA A 179 -0.61 -14.77 -2.27
N GLU A 180 -1.29 -14.96 -1.14
CA GLU A 180 -2.51 -15.78 -1.08
C GLU A 180 -3.68 -15.11 -1.82
N MET A 181 -3.83 -13.78 -1.71
CA MET A 181 -4.83 -13.03 -2.46
C MET A 181 -4.55 -13.10 -3.98
N ASP A 182 -3.32 -12.90 -4.41
CA ASP A 182 -2.89 -13.02 -5.82
C ASP A 182 -3.05 -14.45 -6.35
N ARG A 183 -2.86 -15.47 -5.51
CA ARG A 183 -3.11 -16.87 -5.89
C ARG A 183 -4.60 -17.11 -6.20
N ARG A 184 -5.51 -16.44 -5.47
CA ARG A 184 -6.97 -16.54 -5.68
C ARG A 184 -7.43 -15.64 -6.82
N HIS A 185 -6.83 -14.46 -6.94
CA HIS A 185 -7.11 -13.43 -7.92
C HIS A 185 -5.84 -13.08 -8.68
N PRO A 186 -5.40 -13.93 -9.63
CA PRO A 186 -4.22 -13.64 -10.43
C PRO A 186 -4.37 -12.26 -11.06
N PRO A 187 -3.38 -11.37 -10.94
CA PRO A 187 -3.47 -10.04 -11.51
C PRO A 187 -3.71 -10.16 -13.01
N ALA A 188 -4.69 -9.40 -13.52
CA ALA A 188 -4.94 -9.35 -14.94
C ALA A 188 -3.66 -8.86 -15.65
N PRO A 189 -3.26 -9.50 -16.75
CA PRO A 189 -2.07 -9.10 -17.47
C PRO A 189 -2.25 -7.66 -17.96
N VAL A 190 -1.22 -6.84 -17.72
CA VAL A 190 -1.18 -5.47 -18.24
C VAL A 190 -1.22 -5.53 -19.77
N PRO A 191 -2.08 -4.76 -20.45
CA PRO A 191 -2.12 -4.77 -21.91
C PRO A 191 -0.75 -4.35 -22.46
N ALA A 192 -0.24 -5.10 -23.44
CA ALA A 192 0.99 -4.75 -24.11
C ALA A 192 0.79 -3.46 -24.92
N ALA A 193 1.66 -2.47 -24.73
CA ALA A 193 1.67 -1.26 -25.54
C ALA A 193 2.04 -1.64 -26.98
N ALA A 194 1.08 -1.57 -27.89
CA ALA A 194 1.28 -2.01 -29.28
C ALA A 194 1.24 -0.84 -30.27
N GLY A 195 0.84 0.36 -29.82
CA GLY A 195 0.46 1.45 -30.71
C GLY A 195 1.17 2.79 -30.47
N ALA A 196 1.99 2.91 -29.42
CA ALA A 196 2.51 4.19 -28.93
C ALA A 196 3.27 5.07 -29.95
N GLY A 197 3.79 4.50 -31.05
CA GLY A 197 4.44 5.26 -32.14
C GLY A 197 3.47 6.07 -33.01
N THR A 198 2.17 5.80 -32.91
CA THR A 198 1.10 6.50 -33.62
C THR A 198 0.13 7.14 -32.62
N VAL A 199 -0.58 8.19 -33.04
CA VAL A 199 -1.56 8.83 -32.16
C VAL A 199 -2.75 7.89 -31.89
N ASP A 200 -3.26 7.21 -32.92
CA ASP A 200 -4.35 6.23 -32.77
C ASP A 200 -3.97 5.09 -31.84
N GLY A 201 -2.74 4.59 -31.95
CA GLY A 201 -2.24 3.54 -31.10
C GLY A 201 -1.98 3.98 -29.65
N GLN A 202 -1.49 5.20 -29.42
CA GLN A 202 -1.39 5.79 -28.08
C GLN A 202 -2.79 5.93 -27.44
N LEU A 203 -3.79 6.37 -28.20
CA LEU A 203 -5.17 6.45 -27.72
C LEU A 203 -5.76 5.06 -27.41
N ALA A 204 -5.46 4.06 -28.24
CA ALA A 204 -5.88 2.67 -28.00
C ALA A 204 -5.23 2.07 -26.75
N ASP A 205 -3.93 2.31 -26.54
CA ASP A 205 -3.18 1.85 -25.36
C ASP A 205 -3.76 2.50 -24.08
N ARG A 206 -4.07 3.81 -24.12
CA ARG A 206 -4.72 4.50 -23.00
C ARG A 206 -6.13 3.97 -22.73
N ALA A 207 -6.94 3.78 -23.76
CA ALA A 207 -8.27 3.18 -23.61
C ALA A 207 -8.22 1.74 -23.06
N ALA A 208 -7.14 0.99 -23.34
CA ALA A 208 -6.92 -0.34 -22.75
C ALA A 208 -6.55 -0.26 -21.26
N ILE A 209 -5.74 0.73 -20.88
CA ILE A 209 -5.41 1.01 -19.47
C ILE A 209 -6.66 1.47 -18.71
N ASP A 210 -7.46 2.38 -19.27
CA ASP A 210 -8.69 2.86 -18.64
C ASP A 210 -9.68 1.70 -18.40
N ARG A 211 -9.79 0.78 -19.38
CA ARG A 211 -10.57 -0.47 -19.22
C ARG A 211 -10.01 -1.40 -18.14
N LEU A 212 -8.69 -1.53 -18.03
CA LEU A 212 -8.05 -2.37 -17.01
C LEU A 212 -8.23 -1.78 -15.60
N LEU A 213 -8.05 -0.47 -15.46
CA LEU A 213 -8.17 0.23 -14.17
C LEU A 213 -9.62 0.29 -13.69
N GLY A 214 -10.59 -0.14 -14.51
CA GLY A 214 -12.00 -0.06 -14.16
C GLY A 214 -12.43 1.37 -13.84
N SER A 215 -11.73 2.37 -14.40
CA SER A 215 -12.00 3.79 -14.20
C SER A 215 -13.21 4.22 -15.03
N ASP A 216 -14.25 3.40 -15.04
CA ASP A 216 -15.56 3.84 -15.44
C ASP A 216 -16.03 4.82 -14.36
N PRO A 217 -16.22 6.12 -14.67
CA PRO A 217 -16.80 7.07 -13.73
C PRO A 217 -18.12 6.53 -13.16
N ASP A 218 -18.85 5.74 -13.95
CA ASP A 218 -20.13 5.14 -13.56
C ASP A 218 -19.95 3.96 -12.58
N GLY A 219 -18.78 3.31 -12.61
CA GLY A 219 -18.39 2.23 -11.70
C GLY A 219 -18.24 2.66 -10.24
N TRP A 220 -18.03 3.96 -9.96
CA TRP A 220 -18.13 4.53 -8.61
C TRP A 220 -19.42 5.34 -8.43
N ALA A 221 -20.00 5.88 -9.52
CA ALA A 221 -21.25 6.63 -9.45
C ALA A 221 -22.46 5.79 -9.01
N HIS A 222 -22.47 4.47 -9.26
CA HIS A 222 -23.53 3.59 -8.75
C HIS A 222 -23.55 3.47 -7.20
N LEU A 223 -22.49 3.89 -6.51
CA LEU A 223 -22.50 4.04 -5.05
C LEU A 223 -23.15 5.36 -4.59
N ALA A 224 -23.48 6.25 -5.54
CA ALA A 224 -24.20 7.52 -5.37
C ALA A 224 -25.59 7.52 -6.05
N ASP A 225 -26.06 6.37 -6.56
CA ASP A 225 -27.23 6.18 -7.45
C ASP A 225 -28.63 6.34 -6.80
N ASP A 226 -28.74 7.10 -5.70
CA ASP A 226 -30.05 7.53 -5.18
C ASP A 226 -30.59 8.78 -5.92
N ALA A 227 -29.91 9.25 -6.96
CA ALA A 227 -30.34 10.39 -7.76
C ALA A 227 -31.29 9.94 -8.91
N PRO A 228 -32.47 10.56 -9.07
CA PRO A 228 -33.36 10.26 -10.20
C PRO A 228 -32.69 10.58 -11.53
N ASP A 229 -32.94 9.74 -12.56
CA ASP A 229 -32.42 9.94 -13.91
C ASP A 229 -32.80 11.35 -14.41
N PRO A 230 -31.83 12.24 -14.69
CA PRO A 230 -32.09 13.58 -15.16
C PRO A 230 -32.91 13.64 -16.47
N ARG A 231 -33.02 12.52 -17.20
CA ARG A 231 -33.72 12.39 -18.48
C ARG A 231 -35.18 11.96 -18.33
N GLU A 232 -35.63 11.68 -17.12
CA GLU A 232 -37.01 11.27 -16.84
C GLU A 232 -37.99 12.42 -17.19
N GLY A 233 -38.96 12.15 -18.06
CA GLY A 233 -39.96 13.13 -18.53
C GLY A 233 -39.62 13.88 -19.82
N MET A 234 -38.39 13.77 -20.35
CA MET A 234 -38.04 14.35 -21.66
C MET A 234 -38.68 13.58 -22.82
N SER A 235 -39.06 14.30 -23.88
CA SER A 235 -39.49 13.70 -25.16
C SER A 235 -38.33 13.02 -25.88
N SER A 236 -38.62 12.12 -26.83
CA SER A 236 -37.59 11.39 -27.58
C SER A 236 -36.63 12.31 -28.36
N THR A 237 -37.13 13.45 -28.85
CA THR A 237 -36.31 14.45 -29.54
C THR A 237 -35.42 15.22 -28.57
N GLU A 238 -35.92 15.59 -27.39
CA GLU A 238 -35.12 16.26 -26.35
C GLU A 238 -34.03 15.34 -25.80
N ARG A 239 -34.32 14.04 -25.64
CA ARG A 239 -33.29 13.06 -25.29
C ARG A 239 -32.22 12.95 -26.37
N TRP A 240 -32.60 12.87 -27.65
CA TRP A 240 -31.62 12.80 -28.74
C TRP A 240 -30.73 14.05 -28.81
N ILE A 241 -31.28 15.24 -28.55
CA ILE A 241 -30.50 16.50 -28.49
C ILE A 241 -29.58 16.49 -27.27
N ALA A 242 -30.09 16.12 -26.09
CA ALA A 242 -29.29 16.04 -24.87
C ALA A 242 -28.17 15.01 -24.99
N ASP A 243 -28.42 13.85 -25.59
CA ASP A 243 -27.40 12.82 -25.86
C ASP A 243 -26.34 13.37 -26.83
N ARG A 244 -26.74 14.10 -27.88
CA ARG A 244 -25.83 14.76 -28.84
C ARG A 244 -25.00 15.89 -28.22
N GLU A 245 -25.57 16.64 -27.30
CA GLU A 245 -24.90 17.72 -26.59
C GLU A 245 -23.95 17.16 -25.53
N GLN A 246 -24.36 16.13 -24.80
CA GLN A 246 -23.51 15.40 -23.86
C GLN A 246 -22.36 14.68 -24.58
N GLU A 247 -22.60 14.01 -25.71
CA GLU A 247 -21.53 13.45 -26.55
C GLU A 247 -20.53 14.53 -27.00
N GLN A 248 -21.02 15.73 -27.36
CA GLN A 248 -20.17 16.85 -27.73
C GLN A 248 -19.43 17.46 -26.53
N GLU A 249 -20.05 17.53 -25.35
CA GLU A 249 -19.43 18.01 -24.12
C GLU A 249 -18.40 17.02 -23.57
N SER A 250 -18.69 15.72 -23.61
CA SER A 250 -17.74 14.63 -23.34
C SER A 250 -16.58 14.66 -24.33
N ALA A 251 -16.85 14.89 -25.62
CA ALA A 251 -15.79 15.07 -26.62
C ALA A 251 -14.98 16.37 -26.42
N ARG A 252 -15.58 17.45 -25.94
CA ARG A 252 -14.90 18.71 -25.58
C ARG A 252 -14.13 18.61 -24.25
N GLY A 253 -14.54 17.72 -23.36
CA GLY A 253 -14.02 17.54 -22.00
C GLY A 253 -13.09 16.35 -21.80
N ALA A 254 -12.92 15.47 -22.79
CA ALA A 254 -12.14 14.23 -22.65
C ALA A 254 -10.68 14.48 -22.24
N TYR A 255 -10.06 15.53 -22.77
CA TYR A 255 -8.70 15.92 -22.41
C TYR A 255 -8.56 17.43 -22.28
N SER A 256 -8.05 17.88 -21.13
CA SER A 256 -7.62 19.26 -20.93
C SER A 256 -6.42 19.60 -21.83
N ARG A 257 -6.22 20.90 -22.10
CA ARG A 257 -5.06 21.39 -22.86
C ARG A 257 -3.72 20.93 -22.27
N ALA A 258 -3.63 20.83 -20.95
CA ALA A 258 -2.43 20.33 -20.26
C ALA A 258 -2.22 18.84 -20.52
N GLN A 259 -3.29 18.03 -20.47
CA GLN A 259 -3.23 16.61 -20.79
C GLN A 259 -2.81 16.39 -22.24
N VAL A 260 -3.37 17.12 -23.20
CA VAL A 260 -2.97 17.01 -24.63
C VAL A 260 -1.48 17.35 -24.83
N GLN A 261 -0.96 18.35 -24.10
CA GLN A 261 0.47 18.68 -24.17
C GLN A 261 1.35 17.58 -23.60
N GLU A 262 0.93 16.95 -22.51
CA GLU A 262 1.67 15.83 -21.92
C GLU A 262 1.64 14.61 -22.83
N MET A 263 0.46 14.25 -23.34
CA MET A 263 0.33 13.15 -24.30
C MET A 263 1.16 13.40 -25.57
N TYR A 264 1.26 14.65 -26.03
CA TYR A 264 2.14 15.00 -27.15
C TYR A 264 3.62 14.81 -26.82
N ARG A 265 4.07 15.16 -25.61
CA ARG A 265 5.46 14.93 -25.19
C ARG A 265 5.79 13.44 -25.16
N GLU A 266 4.88 12.63 -24.61
CA GLU A 266 4.98 11.16 -24.62
C GLU A 266 5.10 10.64 -26.07
N HIS A 267 4.22 11.10 -26.96
CA HIS A 267 4.22 10.69 -28.37
C HIS A 267 5.54 11.02 -29.08
N VAL A 268 6.05 12.23 -28.91
CA VAL A 268 7.35 12.66 -29.47
C VAL A 268 8.48 11.80 -28.93
N TYR A 269 8.46 11.49 -27.63
CA TYR A 269 9.48 10.64 -27.01
C TYR A 269 9.46 9.22 -27.56
N VAL A 270 8.29 8.62 -27.76
CA VAL A 270 8.18 7.29 -28.37
C VAL A 270 8.67 7.31 -29.82
N GLN A 271 8.31 8.32 -30.62
CA GLN A 271 8.83 8.44 -31.98
C GLN A 271 10.36 8.59 -32.02
N PHE A 272 10.92 9.38 -31.09
CA PHE A 272 12.36 9.54 -30.95
C PHE A 272 13.06 8.23 -30.59
N MET A 273 12.54 7.49 -29.60
CA MET A 273 13.11 6.21 -29.18
C MET A 273 13.05 5.16 -30.31
N ALA A 274 11.95 5.12 -31.06
CA ALA A 274 11.83 4.23 -32.22
C ALA A 274 12.86 4.56 -33.31
N ALA A 275 13.06 5.86 -33.59
CA ALA A 275 14.06 6.30 -34.55
C ALA A 275 15.50 6.05 -34.06
N GLU A 276 15.80 6.23 -32.76
CA GLU A 276 17.13 5.91 -32.21
C GLU A 276 17.46 4.43 -32.31
N ASP A 277 16.50 3.55 -32.00
CA ASP A 277 16.69 2.11 -32.06
C ASP A 277 16.92 1.63 -33.51
N GLU A 278 16.09 2.10 -34.44
CA GLU A 278 16.17 1.68 -35.84
C GLU A 278 17.39 2.27 -36.57
N LEU A 279 17.70 3.54 -36.31
CA LEU A 279 18.79 4.27 -36.97
C LEU A 279 20.10 4.23 -36.18
N ARG A 280 20.15 3.49 -35.07
CA ARG A 280 21.33 3.32 -34.20
C ARG A 280 21.97 4.66 -33.79
N GLY A 281 21.12 5.66 -33.51
CA GLY A 281 21.52 7.01 -33.12
C GLY A 281 21.93 7.96 -34.27
N VAL A 282 21.84 7.57 -35.55
CA VAL A 282 22.19 8.43 -36.70
C VAL A 282 21.05 9.37 -37.07
N LEU A 283 20.76 10.33 -36.18
CA LEU A 283 19.60 11.23 -36.33
C LEU A 283 19.94 12.59 -36.97
N LEU A 284 21.14 13.11 -36.70
CA LEU A 284 21.54 14.45 -37.13
C LEU A 284 22.35 14.43 -38.43
N SER A 285 22.28 15.52 -39.20
CA SER A 285 23.24 15.81 -40.25
C SER A 285 24.61 16.14 -39.64
N ARG A 286 25.69 15.96 -40.40
CA ARG A 286 27.07 16.22 -39.93
C ARG A 286 27.29 17.64 -39.41
N ASP A 287 26.58 18.61 -39.98
CA ASP A 287 26.69 20.01 -39.56
C ASP A 287 25.86 20.27 -38.30
N ALA A 288 24.65 19.71 -38.19
CA ALA A 288 23.82 19.82 -36.99
C ALA A 288 24.43 19.10 -35.78
N ASP A 289 25.11 17.96 -36.01
CA ASP A 289 25.86 17.23 -35.00
C ASP A 289 27.05 18.05 -34.47
N ARG A 290 27.80 18.71 -35.36
CA ARG A 290 28.90 19.61 -34.98
C ARG A 290 28.42 20.83 -34.19
N GLU A 291 27.22 21.31 -34.47
CA GLU A 291 26.58 22.42 -33.75
C GLU A 291 26.02 22.00 -32.38
N GLY A 292 26.02 20.70 -32.05
CA GLY A 292 25.52 20.20 -30.77
C GLY A 292 24.00 20.36 -30.61
N ILE A 293 23.26 20.30 -31.73
CA ILE A 293 21.80 20.36 -31.70
C ILE A 293 21.24 19.13 -30.99
N ASP A 294 20.30 19.32 -30.08
CA ASP A 294 19.59 18.22 -29.45
C ASP A 294 18.79 17.41 -30.50
N PRO A 295 19.08 16.11 -30.71
CA PRO A 295 18.35 15.27 -31.66
C PRO A 295 16.84 15.20 -31.38
N MET A 296 16.43 15.24 -30.11
CA MET A 296 15.03 15.20 -29.70
C MET A 296 14.26 16.42 -30.24
N SER A 297 14.93 17.57 -30.38
CA SER A 297 14.34 18.78 -30.94
C SER A 297 13.88 18.62 -32.40
N LEU A 298 14.44 17.66 -33.16
CA LEU A 298 14.03 17.38 -34.54
C LEU A 298 12.61 16.83 -34.66
N PHE A 299 12.11 16.17 -33.61
CA PHE A 299 10.78 15.58 -33.57
C PHE A 299 9.72 16.61 -33.18
N THR A 300 10.14 17.80 -32.75
CA THR A 300 9.25 18.92 -32.42
C THR A 300 9.46 20.11 -33.35
N GLY A 301 8.56 21.09 -33.30
CA GLY A 301 8.75 22.37 -34.00
C GLY A 301 8.56 22.31 -35.54
N PRO A 302 9.02 23.35 -36.26
CA PRO A 302 8.74 23.53 -37.69
C PRO A 302 9.43 22.48 -38.57
N SER A 303 8.68 21.92 -39.54
CA SER A 303 9.18 20.88 -40.45
C SER A 303 10.46 21.28 -41.17
N HIS A 304 10.52 22.48 -41.77
CA HIS A 304 11.68 22.91 -42.56
C HIS A 304 13.00 22.94 -41.76
N VAL A 305 12.98 23.34 -40.49
CA VAL A 305 14.18 23.39 -39.63
C VAL A 305 14.69 21.98 -39.36
N ALA A 306 13.77 21.08 -39.03
CA ALA A 306 14.13 19.72 -38.70
C ALA A 306 14.57 18.90 -39.92
N TYR A 307 13.95 19.08 -41.10
CA TYR A 307 14.45 18.47 -42.35
C TYR A 307 15.83 19.02 -42.76
N ALA A 308 16.15 20.27 -42.50
CA ALA A 308 17.49 20.81 -42.79
C ALA A 308 18.59 20.19 -41.90
N ARG A 309 18.24 19.81 -40.67
CA ARG A 309 19.17 19.30 -39.63
C ARG A 309 19.18 17.78 -39.49
N ALA A 310 18.21 17.08 -40.06
CA ALA A 310 18.12 15.63 -40.03
C ALA A 310 19.14 14.95 -40.93
N SER A 311 19.58 13.76 -40.52
CA SER A 311 20.34 12.84 -41.38
C SER A 311 19.48 12.36 -42.56
N GLU A 312 20.12 11.88 -43.63
CA GLU A 312 19.39 11.29 -44.77
C GLU A 312 18.61 10.03 -44.38
N GLU A 313 19.10 9.29 -43.37
CA GLU A 313 18.44 8.10 -42.86
C GLU A 313 17.16 8.47 -42.08
N LEU A 314 17.23 9.50 -41.24
CA LEU A 314 16.06 10.02 -40.52
C LEU A 314 15.01 10.62 -41.46
N LYS A 315 15.43 11.28 -42.54
CA LYS A 315 14.51 11.79 -43.57
C LYS A 315 13.74 10.67 -44.27
N ARG A 316 14.41 9.56 -44.59
CA ARG A 316 13.77 8.36 -45.16
C ARG A 316 12.84 7.72 -44.14
N TRP A 317 13.28 7.59 -42.89
CA TRP A 317 12.45 7.07 -41.81
C TRP A 317 11.16 7.87 -41.62
N TRP A 318 11.20 9.21 -41.77
CA TRP A 318 9.99 10.06 -41.74
C TRP A 318 9.04 9.92 -42.93
N GLN A 319 9.42 9.19 -43.99
CA GLN A 319 8.49 8.83 -45.07
C GLN A 319 7.52 7.75 -44.58
N ASP A 320 8.04 6.77 -43.83
CA ASP A 320 7.26 5.67 -43.26
C ASP A 320 6.66 6.01 -41.88
N ASN A 321 7.32 6.89 -41.12
CA ASN A 321 6.94 7.33 -39.78
C ASN A 321 6.78 8.86 -39.74
N PRO A 322 5.67 9.41 -40.25
CA PRO A 322 5.50 10.84 -40.40
C PRO A 322 5.51 11.55 -39.05
N ARG A 323 6.25 12.66 -39.01
CA ARG A 323 6.22 13.58 -37.86
C ARG A 323 4.87 14.25 -37.71
N THR A 324 4.44 14.36 -36.46
CA THR A 324 3.21 15.03 -36.06
C THR A 324 3.55 16.29 -35.28
N THR A 325 3.05 17.45 -35.70
CA THR A 325 3.16 18.68 -34.91
C THR A 325 2.14 18.70 -33.77
N LEU A 326 2.36 19.52 -32.72
CA LEU A 326 1.38 19.67 -31.63
C LEU A 326 -0.01 20.06 -32.13
N ALA A 327 -0.09 20.89 -33.18
CA ALA A 327 -1.36 21.28 -33.78
C ALA A 327 -2.04 20.07 -34.45
N GLU A 328 -1.33 19.32 -35.30
CA GLU A 328 -1.87 18.10 -35.93
C GLU A 328 -2.25 17.04 -34.88
N TYR A 329 -1.46 16.89 -33.82
CA TYR A 329 -1.72 15.98 -32.70
C TYR A 329 -3.00 16.35 -31.96
N GLN A 330 -3.19 17.64 -31.65
CA GLN A 330 -4.41 18.14 -31.04
C GLN A 330 -5.64 17.87 -31.92
N GLU A 331 -5.54 18.01 -33.24
CA GLU A 331 -6.65 17.68 -34.15
C GLU A 331 -6.98 16.18 -34.15
N GLN A 332 -5.96 15.32 -34.09
CA GLN A 332 -6.14 13.87 -34.04
C GLN A 332 -6.78 13.42 -32.72
N VAL A 333 -6.38 14.01 -31.59
CA VAL A 333 -6.93 13.68 -30.27
C VAL A 333 -8.33 14.24 -30.06
N THR A 334 -8.61 15.46 -30.53
CA THR A 334 -9.91 16.14 -30.29
C THR A 334 -10.91 16.00 -31.43
N GLY A 335 -10.49 15.51 -32.60
CA GLY A 335 -11.30 15.44 -33.82
C GLY A 335 -11.61 16.80 -34.46
N GLN A 336 -11.16 17.92 -33.89
CA GLN A 336 -11.48 19.27 -34.36
C GLN A 336 -10.36 19.79 -35.26
N ARG A 337 -10.71 20.23 -36.47
CA ARG A 337 -9.75 20.86 -37.39
C ARG A 337 -9.46 22.31 -36.99
N THR A 338 -8.20 22.71 -37.18
CA THR A 338 -7.69 24.05 -36.92
C THR A 338 -6.93 24.58 -38.13
N ALA A 339 -6.91 25.91 -38.30
CA ALA A 339 -6.10 26.53 -39.36
C ALA A 339 -4.58 26.27 -39.19
N ALA A 340 -4.14 26.11 -37.94
CA ALA A 340 -2.75 25.82 -37.62
C ALA A 340 -2.34 24.39 -38.06
N GLY A 341 -3.18 23.38 -37.82
CA GLY A 341 -2.91 22.01 -38.26
C GLY A 341 -3.01 21.84 -39.78
N GLU A 342 -3.89 22.58 -40.45
CA GLU A 342 -3.91 22.63 -41.92
C GLU A 342 -2.61 23.20 -42.51
N THR A 343 -2.10 24.30 -41.94
CA THR A 343 -0.82 24.89 -42.33
C THR A 343 0.34 23.92 -42.11
N ALA A 344 0.35 23.19 -40.99
CA ALA A 344 1.37 22.19 -40.68
C ALA A 344 1.39 21.04 -41.70
N ARG A 345 0.22 20.49 -42.06
CA ARG A 345 0.09 19.45 -43.10
C ARG A 345 0.64 19.92 -44.45
N GLN A 346 0.28 21.13 -44.87
CA GLN A 346 0.77 21.70 -46.14
C GLN A 346 2.31 21.85 -46.13
N SER A 347 2.87 22.34 -45.02
CA SER A 347 4.32 22.47 -44.85
C SER A 347 5.04 21.12 -44.92
N ARG A 348 4.49 20.10 -44.25
CA ARG A 348 5.04 18.73 -44.27
C ARG A 348 4.99 18.12 -45.67
N ASN A 349 3.83 18.14 -46.34
CA ASN A 349 3.67 17.60 -47.68
C ASN A 349 4.64 18.27 -48.67
N HIS A 350 4.84 19.59 -48.54
CA HIS A 350 5.78 20.32 -49.37
C HIS A 350 7.25 19.92 -49.13
N GLN A 351 7.64 19.53 -47.90
CA GLN A 351 8.98 19.00 -47.64
C GLN A 351 9.13 17.56 -48.13
N GLN A 352 8.11 16.71 -47.92
CA GLN A 352 8.12 15.32 -48.40
C GLN A 352 8.21 15.25 -49.93
N ASN A 353 7.54 16.15 -50.66
CA ASN A 353 7.62 16.23 -52.12
C ASN A 353 8.96 16.77 -52.65
N ARG A 354 9.84 17.29 -51.79
CA ARG A 354 11.17 17.82 -52.16
C ARG A 354 12.30 16.84 -51.95
N LEU A 355 12.04 15.74 -51.24
CA LEU A 355 12.95 14.61 -51.00
C LEU A 355 12.79 13.60 -52.13
#